data_AF-A0A7X0IC25-F1
#
_entry.id   AF-A0A7X0IC25-F1
#
_cell.length_a   1.000
_cell.length_b   1.000
_cell.length_c   1.000
_cell.angle_alpha   90.00
_cell.angle_beta   90.00
_cell.angle_gamma   90.00
#
_symmetry.space_group_name_H-M   'P 1'
#
loop_
_entity.id
_entity.type
_entity.pdbx_description
1 polymer ?
#
loop_
_entity_poly.entity_id
_entity_poly.type
_entity_poly.pdbx_seq_one_letter_code
_entity_poly.pdbx_strand_id
1 'polypeptide(L)'
;MTGLSEVNHQFVTHLYAPGSGPDAGPAYRALRDIWSGCRQVFQMVDPVPGLRLRHLLPDSYDDLPPVTWSGPEAALAVQEQTGARCQAVLRRHHNILNLSVALAPTPLMPSPDGPRSWWRELDRQWTRLTATQAPHLLGEARLYLADLAAPPPDHTMTGRELGPLVPGDQAENWWRRGVTHEERTTIWETSPSDDGQWLRRFLVAFATADAKAASAWTWSHGSPTIPPLARYLLHAAVMRFHLRVWQRDDRTAESRDAIDALLADLRRRRATARGGGRPLDLSRLGLYDASLICADLRELRESVTISVHNMSRVVGTPQLLAAGPFADDRAMARSFIARLDDQIAYLEIAAHRTDRLEALSRASELAARPFPEPEATMDASPDVTRRVFVVHGRDEEARTAMFDFLRSLDLEPLEWEPLVSLTGSTLPYLGDVVSQAVSRAQATVVLMTPDDVVSLHPSLHGTHEDSKEIGPSMQARPNVLLELGMALAIYRDRTIIVTAGDHRPITDLGGMNYIRLTDSAQCHNKIATRLQIAGCQIKNNGHDWLRPRFQALASYRREPPVT
;
A
#
# COMPACT_ATOMS: atom_id res chain seq x y z
N MET A 1 -9.14 18.39 51.98
CA MET A 1 -7.69 18.60 52.17
C MET A 1 -7.17 17.49 53.07
N THR A 2 -6.86 16.32 52.52
CA THR A 2 -6.37 15.17 53.30
C THR A 2 -5.77 14.16 52.32
N GLY A 3 -4.46 13.91 52.34
CA GLY A 3 -3.89 12.67 51.78
C GLY A 3 -2.52 12.74 51.09
N LEU A 4 -2.23 13.78 50.30
CA LEU A 4 -1.04 13.84 49.42
C LEU A 4 0.02 14.86 49.88
N SER A 5 0.20 15.06 51.19
CA SER A 5 1.02 16.16 51.74
C SER A 5 2.52 16.08 51.41
N GLU A 6 3.02 14.96 50.90
CA GLU A 6 4.41 14.82 50.43
C GLU A 6 4.44 13.96 49.16
N VAL A 7 4.33 14.61 47.99
CA VAL A 7 4.58 13.96 46.69
C VAL A 7 6.01 14.28 46.28
N ASN A 8 6.82 13.24 46.10
CA ASN A 8 8.13 13.38 45.51
C ASN A 8 7.97 13.51 43.99
N HIS A 9 8.39 14.64 43.44
CA HIS A 9 8.27 14.95 42.02
C HIS A 9 9.52 14.50 41.27
N GLN A 10 9.34 13.70 40.24
CA GLN A 10 10.35 13.47 39.21
C GLN A 10 9.80 13.89 37.84
N PHE A 11 10.69 14.34 36.96
CA PHE A 11 10.36 14.69 35.58
C PHE A 11 11.25 13.90 34.64
N VAL A 12 10.63 13.14 33.73
CA VAL A 12 11.34 12.36 32.72
C VAL A 12 10.83 12.78 31.36
N THR A 13 11.72 12.94 30.39
CA THR A 13 11.34 13.26 29.02
C THR A 13 12.07 12.37 28.03
N HIS A 14 11.38 12.04 26.95
CA HIS A 14 11.90 11.27 25.83
C HIS A 14 11.64 12.06 24.54
N LEU A 15 12.73 12.42 23.87
CA LEU A 15 12.72 13.03 22.55
C LEU A 15 13.03 11.95 21.52
N TYR A 16 12.34 12.00 20.38
CA TYR A 16 12.53 11.08 19.27
C TYR A 16 12.84 11.88 18.01
N ALA A 17 13.92 11.53 17.33
CA ALA A 17 14.38 12.23 16.14
C ALA A 17 14.75 11.23 15.04
N PRO A 18 14.59 11.59 13.75
CA PRO A 18 15.00 10.71 12.66
C PRO A 18 16.50 10.44 12.75
N GLY A 19 16.85 9.16 12.60
CA GLY A 19 18.23 8.67 12.58
C GLY A 19 18.63 8.12 11.20
N SER A 20 17.84 8.37 10.15
CA SER A 20 18.16 8.05 8.76
C SER A 20 17.48 9.05 7.82
N GLY A 21 17.91 9.08 6.55
CA GLY A 21 17.32 9.96 5.55
C GLY A 21 17.81 11.41 5.64
N PRO A 22 17.24 12.32 4.84
CA PRO A 22 17.73 13.70 4.69
C PRO A 22 17.67 14.52 6.00
N ASP A 23 16.73 14.19 6.89
CA ASP A 23 16.52 14.92 8.14
C ASP A 23 17.42 14.46 9.30
N ALA A 24 18.18 13.36 9.15
CA ALA A 24 19.00 12.80 10.23
C ALA A 24 20.08 13.76 10.74
N GLY A 25 20.78 14.45 9.83
CA GLY A 25 21.81 15.43 10.19
C GLY A 25 21.24 16.64 10.94
N PRO A 26 20.22 17.34 10.41
CA PRO A 26 19.52 18.41 11.13
C PRO A 26 18.97 17.97 12.49
N ALA A 27 18.32 16.81 12.56
CA ALA A 27 17.77 16.26 13.79
C ALA A 27 18.86 15.95 14.83
N TYR A 28 19.99 15.41 14.41
CA TYR A 28 21.12 15.17 15.31
C TYR A 28 21.68 16.48 15.88
N ARG A 29 21.83 17.52 15.06
CA ARG A 29 22.25 18.85 15.54
C ARG A 29 21.28 19.39 16.59
N ALA A 30 19.98 19.27 16.34
CA ALA A 30 18.95 19.67 17.30
C ALA A 30 19.07 18.93 18.64
N LEU A 31 19.28 17.60 18.62
CA LEU A 31 19.54 16.81 19.84
C LEU A 31 20.84 17.21 20.54
N ARG A 32 21.88 17.59 19.79
CA ARG A 32 23.17 18.04 20.33
C ARG A 32 23.07 19.40 21.03
N ASP A 33 22.25 20.30 20.51
CA ASP A 33 21.96 21.59 21.14
C ASP A 33 21.22 21.38 22.47
N ILE A 34 20.21 20.48 22.48
CA ILE A 34 19.49 20.11 23.71
C ILE A 34 20.45 19.44 24.71
N TRP A 35 21.31 18.53 24.25
CA TRP A 35 22.34 17.89 25.08
C TRP A 35 23.25 18.91 25.75
N SER A 36 23.73 19.89 24.99
CA SER A 36 24.60 20.96 25.48
C SER A 36 23.87 21.89 26.45
N GLY A 37 22.61 22.22 26.16
CA GLY A 37 21.79 23.01 27.07
C GLY A 37 21.45 22.27 28.36
N CYS A 38 21.35 20.93 28.36
CA CYS A 38 21.26 20.15 29.60
C CYS A 38 22.50 20.32 30.48
N ARG A 39 23.69 20.42 29.88
CA ARG A 39 24.95 20.70 30.61
C ARG A 39 24.90 22.08 31.27
N GLN A 40 24.38 23.09 30.57
CA GLN A 40 24.33 24.47 31.06
C GLN A 40 23.23 24.68 32.11
N VAL A 41 22.01 24.20 31.86
CA VAL A 41 20.83 24.45 32.69
C VAL A 41 20.78 23.52 33.89
N PHE A 42 21.08 22.23 33.70
CA PHE A 42 20.95 21.20 34.75
C PHE A 42 22.29 20.71 35.29
N GLN A 43 23.40 21.33 34.89
CA GLN A 43 24.75 21.00 35.36
C GLN A 43 25.13 19.53 35.12
N MET A 44 24.63 18.94 34.03
CA MET A 44 24.95 17.55 33.64
C MET A 44 26.33 17.45 32.99
N VAL A 45 27.39 17.82 33.70
CA VAL A 45 28.74 17.94 33.13
C VAL A 45 29.60 16.68 33.29
N ASP A 46 29.21 15.77 34.18
CA ASP A 46 30.00 14.62 34.61
C ASP A 46 29.71 13.36 33.77
N PRO A 47 30.71 12.48 33.59
CA PRO A 47 30.47 11.13 33.04
C PRO A 47 29.77 10.24 34.08
N VAL A 48 28.92 9.32 33.63
CA VAL A 48 28.27 8.35 34.54
C VAL A 48 29.25 7.23 34.93
N PRO A 49 29.53 7.01 36.23
CA PRO A 49 30.43 5.97 36.69
C PRO A 49 30.03 4.57 36.21
N GLY A 50 31.02 3.76 35.84
CA GLY A 50 30.80 2.37 35.41
C GLY A 50 30.33 2.21 33.95
N LEU A 51 29.90 3.28 33.28
CA LEU A 51 29.56 3.25 31.86
C LEU A 51 30.75 3.78 31.03
N ARG A 52 31.32 2.94 30.16
CA ARG A 52 32.36 3.34 29.18
C ARG A 52 31.74 4.03 27.95
N LEU A 53 30.93 5.06 28.19
CA LEU A 53 30.24 5.83 27.15
C LEU A 53 30.77 7.26 27.12
N ARG A 54 30.63 7.92 25.96
CA ARG A 54 31.03 9.32 25.78
C ARG A 54 30.04 10.23 26.50
N HIS A 55 30.52 11.35 27.05
CA HIS A 55 29.69 12.44 27.59
C HIS A 55 29.73 13.70 26.71
N LEU A 56 30.66 13.75 25.75
CA LEU A 56 30.70 14.74 24.66
C LEU A 56 30.25 14.08 23.37
N LEU A 57 29.26 14.69 22.72
CA LEU A 57 28.75 14.24 21.43
C LEU A 57 29.67 14.71 20.30
N PRO A 58 29.91 13.89 19.26
CA PRO A 58 30.58 14.31 18.04
C PRO A 58 29.94 15.55 17.37
N ASP A 59 30.70 16.20 16.48
CA ASP A 59 30.22 17.38 15.75
C ASP A 59 29.27 17.02 14.61
N SER A 60 29.53 15.90 13.92
CA SER A 60 28.68 15.41 12.82
C SER A 60 27.90 14.15 13.21
N TYR A 61 26.75 13.97 12.57
CA TYR A 61 25.97 12.73 12.64
C TYR A 61 26.78 11.54 12.11
N ASP A 62 27.59 11.75 11.07
CA ASP A 62 28.38 10.69 10.41
C ASP A 62 29.52 10.16 11.30
N ASP A 63 29.90 10.92 12.33
CA ASP A 63 30.91 10.52 13.32
C ASP A 63 30.33 9.63 14.42
N LEU A 64 29.02 9.41 14.45
CA LEU A 64 28.40 8.44 15.34
C LEU A 64 28.80 7.02 14.91
N PRO A 65 29.01 6.10 15.87
CA PRO A 65 29.24 4.68 15.58
C PRO A 65 28.21 4.16 14.54
N PRO A 66 28.61 3.52 13.43
CA PRO A 66 27.66 3.03 12.44
C PRO A 66 26.83 1.87 13.00
N VAL A 67 25.59 1.69 12.50
CA VAL A 67 24.67 0.63 12.94
C VAL A 67 25.29 -0.76 12.80
N THR A 68 26.10 -0.97 11.76
CA THR A 68 26.82 -2.23 11.51
C THR A 68 27.75 -2.62 12.66
N TRP A 69 28.27 -1.65 13.41
CA TRP A 69 29.16 -1.89 14.54
C TRP A 69 28.44 -1.89 15.89
N SER A 70 27.48 -0.97 16.07
CA SER A 70 26.77 -0.81 17.34
C SER A 70 25.59 -1.77 17.53
N GLY A 71 25.13 -2.43 16.45
CA GLY A 71 23.85 -3.11 16.42
C GLY A 71 22.66 -2.16 16.29
N PRO A 72 21.43 -2.70 16.18
CA PRO A 72 20.21 -1.92 15.98
C PRO A 72 19.81 -1.11 17.22
N GLU A 73 20.19 -1.53 18.42
CA GLU A 73 19.93 -0.78 19.66
C GLU A 73 21.26 -0.53 20.38
N ALA A 74 21.60 0.74 20.61
CA ALA A 74 22.84 1.12 21.27
C ALA A 74 22.73 2.43 22.04
N ALA A 75 23.36 2.49 23.22
CA ALA A 75 23.61 3.74 23.90
C ALA A 75 24.83 4.43 23.25
N LEU A 76 24.66 5.70 22.88
CA LEU A 76 25.68 6.48 22.18
C LEU A 76 26.43 7.41 23.13
N ALA A 77 25.72 8.04 24.05
CA ALA A 77 26.30 8.95 25.03
C ALA A 77 25.48 8.99 26.33
N VAL A 78 26.16 9.31 27.42
CA VAL A 78 25.57 9.50 28.74
C VAL A 78 26.25 10.65 29.48
N GLN A 79 25.47 11.46 30.20
CA GLN A 79 25.98 12.49 31.11
C GLN A 79 25.11 12.58 32.36
N GLU A 80 25.71 13.05 33.46
CA GLU A 80 25.00 13.30 34.70
C GLU A 80 25.45 14.56 35.41
N GLN A 81 24.60 15.02 36.33
CA GLN A 81 24.96 15.97 37.37
C GLN A 81 25.60 15.21 38.53
N THR A 82 26.59 15.81 39.18
CA THR A 82 27.19 15.29 40.41
C THR A 82 26.11 14.83 41.40
N GLY A 83 26.17 13.56 41.84
CA GLY A 83 25.17 12.94 42.71
C GLY A 83 23.96 12.33 41.99
N ALA A 84 24.03 12.16 40.67
CA ALA A 84 23.08 11.40 39.83
C ALA A 84 21.61 11.84 39.91
N ARG A 85 21.35 13.10 40.30
CA ARG A 85 19.98 13.66 40.37
C ARG A 85 19.40 14.02 39.02
N CYS A 86 20.27 14.42 38.10
CA CYS A 86 19.91 14.75 36.74
C CYS A 86 20.79 13.92 35.80
N GLN A 87 20.18 13.24 34.84
CA GLN A 87 20.89 12.36 33.92
C GLN A 87 20.29 12.48 32.51
N ALA A 88 21.14 12.36 31.49
CA ALA A 88 20.72 12.30 30.10
C ALA A 88 21.43 11.14 29.37
N VAL A 89 20.68 10.45 28.51
CA VAL A 89 21.17 9.33 27.69
C VAL A 89 20.72 9.54 26.26
N LEU A 90 21.67 9.57 25.33
CA LEU A 90 21.40 9.50 23.89
C LEU A 90 21.56 8.05 23.42
N ARG A 91 20.54 7.54 22.72
CA ARG A 91 20.48 6.17 22.21
C ARG A 91 20.13 6.17 20.74
N ARG A 92 20.49 5.08 20.07
CA ARG A 92 19.94 4.66 18.78
C ARG A 92 19.02 3.47 18.98
N HIS A 93 17.87 3.50 18.30
CA HIS A 93 16.98 2.37 18.15
C HIS A 93 16.55 2.28 16.67
N HIS A 94 17.12 1.33 15.96
CA HIS A 94 17.10 1.20 14.51
C HIS A 94 17.45 2.54 13.83
N ASN A 95 16.48 3.12 13.13
CA ASN A 95 16.61 4.35 12.37
C ASN A 95 16.15 5.58 13.16
N ILE A 96 16.03 5.48 14.49
CA ILE A 96 15.57 6.56 15.37
C ILE A 96 16.63 6.87 16.41
N LEU A 97 16.87 8.16 16.64
CA LEU A 97 17.63 8.65 17.79
C LEU A 97 16.67 8.97 18.94
N ASN A 98 17.02 8.50 20.13
CA ASN A 98 16.27 8.78 21.36
C ASN A 98 17.16 9.50 22.36
N LEU A 99 16.80 10.74 22.71
CA LEU A 99 17.38 11.44 23.85
C LEU A 99 16.41 11.36 25.02
N SER A 100 16.81 10.72 26.10
CA SER A 100 16.02 10.72 27.34
C SER A 100 16.73 11.53 28.43
N VAL A 101 15.96 12.30 29.18
CA VAL A 101 16.48 13.11 30.30
C VAL A 101 15.60 12.87 31.53
N ALA A 102 16.23 12.59 32.67
CA ALA A 102 15.57 12.52 33.96
C ALA A 102 16.08 13.63 34.87
N LEU A 103 15.13 14.32 35.51
CA LEU A 103 15.36 15.41 36.45
C LEU A 103 14.64 15.07 37.76
N ALA A 104 15.42 14.80 38.81
CA ALA A 104 14.93 14.59 40.17
C ALA A 104 15.40 15.76 41.05
N PRO A 105 14.60 16.84 41.15
CA PRO A 105 14.99 18.02 41.90
C PRO A 105 15.10 17.73 43.40
N THR A 106 15.88 18.55 44.10
CA THR A 106 15.93 18.52 45.56
C THR A 106 14.58 19.02 46.09
N PRO A 107 13.98 18.41 47.13
CA PRO A 107 12.75 18.91 47.73
C PRO A 107 12.88 20.42 48.07
N LEU A 108 11.94 21.25 47.61
CA LEU A 108 11.92 22.68 47.96
C LEU A 108 11.46 22.81 49.41
N MET A 109 12.07 23.76 50.14
CA MET A 109 11.46 24.25 51.37
C MET A 109 10.05 24.77 51.07
N PRO A 110 9.05 24.53 51.94
CA PRO A 110 7.69 25.01 51.74
C PRO A 110 7.65 26.54 51.55
N SER A 111 6.84 27.02 50.60
CA SER A 111 6.60 28.45 50.35
C SER A 111 5.35 28.90 51.10
N PRO A 112 5.29 30.14 51.62
CA PRO A 112 4.06 30.70 52.22
C PRO A 112 2.87 30.71 51.25
N ASP A 113 3.14 30.79 49.94
CA ASP A 113 2.14 30.82 48.85
C ASP A 113 1.55 29.44 48.46
N GLY A 114 1.84 28.39 49.24
CA GLY A 114 1.36 27.03 49.01
C GLY A 114 2.39 26.08 48.38
N PRO A 115 2.04 24.79 48.20
CA PRO A 115 2.95 23.77 47.68
C PRO A 115 3.37 24.09 46.24
N ARG A 116 4.67 24.27 46.00
CA ARG A 116 5.23 24.52 44.67
C ARG A 116 5.34 23.20 43.91
N SER A 117 4.75 23.13 42.71
CA SER A 117 4.93 22.01 41.79
C SER A 117 6.26 22.15 41.06
N TRP A 118 7.21 21.27 41.36
CA TRP A 118 8.47 21.17 40.60
C TRP A 118 8.21 20.86 39.12
N TRP A 119 7.13 20.14 38.80
CA TRP A 119 6.77 19.84 37.41
C TRP A 119 6.54 21.10 36.59
N ARG A 120 5.87 22.13 37.13
CA ARG A 120 5.64 23.40 36.42
C ARG A 120 6.94 24.14 36.13
N GLU A 121 7.86 24.17 37.08
CA GLU A 121 9.14 24.84 36.90
C GLU A 121 10.04 24.08 35.91
N LEU A 122 10.15 22.76 36.06
CA LEU A 122 10.94 21.92 35.17
C LEU A 122 10.37 21.91 33.74
N ASP A 123 9.05 21.82 33.57
CA ASP A 123 8.40 21.91 32.26
C ASP A 123 8.66 23.27 31.59
N ARG A 124 8.66 24.37 32.36
CA ARG A 124 8.98 25.71 31.84
C ARG A 124 10.45 25.80 31.39
N GLN A 125 11.38 25.32 32.20
CA GLN A 125 12.81 25.30 31.85
C GLN A 125 13.07 24.42 30.62
N TRP A 126 12.47 23.23 30.60
CA TRP A 126 12.58 22.30 29.50
C TRP A 126 11.96 22.84 28.21
N THR A 127 10.79 23.47 28.28
CA THR A 127 10.15 24.12 27.13
C THR A 127 11.05 25.18 26.52
N ARG A 128 11.71 26.01 27.33
CA ARG A 128 12.67 27.01 26.81
C ARG A 128 13.86 26.35 26.11
N LEU A 129 14.32 25.22 26.62
CA LEU A 129 15.43 24.47 26.05
C LEU A 129 15.08 23.82 24.70
N THR A 130 13.84 23.31 24.53
CA THR A 130 13.44 22.55 23.33
C THR A 130 12.65 23.35 22.29
N ALA A 131 12.18 24.56 22.62
CA ALA A 131 11.25 25.33 21.78
C ALA A 131 11.70 25.52 20.32
N THR A 132 12.99 25.79 20.08
CA THR A 132 13.52 26.02 18.73
C THR A 132 13.77 24.73 17.95
N GLN A 133 13.79 23.59 18.63
CA GLN A 133 14.24 22.31 18.07
C GLN A 133 13.07 21.40 17.64
N ALA A 134 11.85 21.73 18.07
CA ALA A 134 10.64 20.96 17.81
C ALA A 134 10.42 20.53 16.34
N PRO A 135 10.69 21.38 15.31
CA PRO A 135 10.46 21.00 13.91
C PRO A 135 11.32 19.83 13.43
N HIS A 136 12.44 19.55 14.09
CA HIS A 136 13.37 18.49 13.70
C HIS A 136 13.08 17.15 14.40
N LEU A 137 12.05 17.09 15.24
CA LEU A 137 11.73 15.93 16.06
C LEU A 137 10.51 15.18 15.52
N LEU A 138 10.53 13.86 15.65
CA LEU A 138 9.36 12.99 15.41
C LEU A 138 8.33 13.14 16.53
N GLY A 139 8.79 13.40 17.75
CA GLY A 139 7.92 13.65 18.88
C GLY A 139 8.67 13.79 20.20
N GLU A 140 7.93 14.20 21.21
CA GLU A 140 8.39 14.40 22.58
C GLU A 140 7.34 13.85 23.54
N ALA A 141 7.79 13.06 24.51
CA ALA A 141 6.97 12.67 25.66
C ALA A 141 7.53 13.30 26.93
N ARG A 142 6.67 13.89 27.75
CA ARG A 142 6.98 14.40 29.08
C ARG A 142 6.21 13.61 30.11
N LEU A 143 6.91 13.01 31.06
CA LEU A 143 6.38 12.19 32.13
C LEU A 143 6.58 12.94 33.46
N TYR A 144 5.47 13.23 34.12
CA TYR A 144 5.41 13.78 35.47
C TYR A 144 5.22 12.63 36.43
N LEU A 145 6.29 12.23 37.12
CA LEU A 145 6.29 11.07 38.00
C LEU A 145 5.99 11.53 39.44
N ALA A 146 4.93 10.97 40.00
CA ALA A 146 4.45 11.16 41.36
C ALA A 146 4.81 9.93 42.20
N ASP A 147 5.82 10.08 43.04
CA ASP A 147 6.16 9.09 44.07
C ASP A 147 5.35 9.40 45.34
N LEU A 148 4.44 8.49 45.65
CA LEU A 148 3.43 8.61 46.71
C LEU A 148 3.80 7.73 47.90
N ALA A 149 3.65 8.25 49.12
CA ALA A 149 3.97 7.50 50.34
C ALA A 149 3.18 6.17 50.48
N ALA A 150 1.96 6.12 49.93
CA ALA A 150 1.13 4.92 49.88
C ALA A 150 0.35 4.85 48.55
N PRO A 151 0.02 3.64 48.06
CA PRO A 151 -0.79 3.50 46.86
C PRO A 151 -2.19 4.07 47.12
N PRO A 152 -2.68 4.98 46.26
CA PRO A 152 -4.00 5.53 46.42
C PRO A 152 -5.06 4.47 46.05
N PRO A 153 -6.19 4.41 46.76
CA PRO A 153 -7.19 3.35 46.58
C PRO A 153 -7.97 3.45 45.26
N ASP A 154 -7.98 4.62 44.62
CA ASP A 154 -8.65 4.87 43.34
C ASP A 154 -7.80 5.77 42.43
N HIS A 155 -7.52 5.29 41.22
CA HIS A 155 -6.79 6.04 40.21
C HIS A 155 -7.55 7.31 39.76
N THR A 156 -8.88 7.27 39.66
CA THR A 156 -9.67 8.44 39.22
C THR A 156 -9.54 9.59 40.21
N MET A 157 -9.67 9.30 41.50
CA MET A 157 -9.43 10.26 42.58
C MET A 157 -7.99 10.78 42.56
N THR A 158 -7.00 9.90 42.41
CA THR A 158 -5.57 10.26 42.34
C THR A 158 -5.28 11.26 41.23
N GLY A 159 -5.73 10.98 40.00
CA GLY A 159 -5.52 11.87 38.87
C GLY A 159 -6.18 13.23 39.08
N ARG A 160 -7.37 13.25 39.69
CA ARG A 160 -8.11 14.49 39.99
C ARG A 160 -7.39 15.37 41.02
N GLU A 161 -6.79 14.75 42.05
CA GLU A 161 -6.06 15.47 43.09
C GLU A 161 -4.70 15.99 42.59
N LEU A 162 -3.98 15.20 41.78
CA LEU A 162 -2.69 15.60 41.22
C LEU A 162 -2.82 16.56 40.03
N GLY A 163 -3.98 16.61 39.37
CA GLY A 163 -4.13 17.36 38.12
C GLY A 163 -3.81 18.86 38.17
N PRO A 164 -4.14 19.62 39.23
CA PRO A 164 -3.72 21.02 39.36
C PRO A 164 -2.20 21.23 39.33
N LEU A 165 -1.41 20.21 39.71
CA LEU A 165 0.04 20.26 39.74
C LEU A 165 0.68 20.04 38.35
N VAL A 166 -0.03 19.39 37.43
CA VAL A 166 0.46 19.07 36.09
C VAL A 166 0.45 20.32 35.19
N PRO A 167 1.54 20.62 34.47
CA PRO A 167 1.62 21.79 33.58
C PRO A 167 0.98 21.56 32.20
N GLY A 168 0.75 22.66 31.49
CA GLY A 168 0.24 22.68 30.11
C GLY A 168 -1.29 22.65 30.03
N ASP A 169 -1.80 22.76 28.80
CA ASP A 169 -3.21 22.59 28.50
C ASP A 169 -3.60 21.13 28.71
N GLN A 170 -4.70 20.91 29.44
CA GLN A 170 -5.14 19.57 29.84
C GLN A 170 -6.45 19.21 29.14
N ALA A 171 -6.59 17.94 28.72
CA ALA A 171 -7.84 17.43 28.18
C ALA A 171 -8.95 17.44 29.24
N GLU A 172 -10.21 17.58 28.84
CA GLU A 172 -11.29 17.54 29.81
C GLU A 172 -11.40 16.14 30.45
N ASN A 173 -11.53 16.09 31.78
CA ASN A 173 -11.73 14.85 32.54
C ASN A 173 -10.67 13.75 32.31
N TRP A 174 -9.44 14.10 31.90
CA TRP A 174 -8.38 13.12 31.59
C TRP A 174 -8.09 12.14 32.74
N TRP A 175 -8.29 12.56 34.00
CA TRP A 175 -8.05 11.76 35.20
C TRP A 175 -8.92 10.49 35.27
N ARG A 176 -10.04 10.45 34.54
CA ARG A 176 -10.91 9.25 34.43
C ARG A 176 -10.34 8.19 33.48
N ARG A 177 -9.33 8.54 32.68
CA ARG A 177 -8.78 7.70 31.60
C ARG A 177 -7.45 7.06 31.98
N GLY A 178 -7.20 6.93 33.29
CA GLY A 178 -6.01 6.29 33.82
C GLY A 178 -6.01 4.79 33.54
N VAL A 179 -4.81 4.24 33.40
CA VAL A 179 -4.62 2.81 33.23
C VAL A 179 -3.44 2.34 34.08
N THR A 180 -3.63 1.21 34.76
CA THR A 180 -2.65 0.69 35.72
C THR A 180 -1.84 -0.45 35.10
N HIS A 181 -0.53 -0.32 35.12
CA HIS A 181 0.44 -1.34 34.76
C HIS A 181 0.79 -2.19 36.00
N GLU A 182 0.65 -3.51 35.89
CA GLU A 182 0.99 -4.49 36.93
C GLU A 182 0.41 -4.19 38.33
N GLU A 183 -0.76 -3.53 38.40
CA GLU A 183 -1.40 -3.10 39.66
C GLU A 183 -0.55 -2.16 40.54
N ARG A 184 0.54 -1.60 40.02
CA ARG A 184 1.53 -0.81 40.78
C ARG A 184 1.67 0.62 40.30
N THR A 185 1.65 0.83 38.99
CA THR A 185 1.94 2.13 38.38
C THR A 185 0.79 2.54 37.49
N THR A 186 0.20 3.70 37.78
CA THR A 186 -0.89 4.23 36.96
C THR A 186 -0.39 5.35 36.08
N ILE A 187 -0.79 5.34 34.80
CA ILE A 187 -0.45 6.37 33.82
C ILE A 187 -1.72 7.01 33.26
N TRP A 188 -1.66 8.32 33.05
CA TRP A 188 -2.66 9.10 32.33
C TRP A 188 -1.97 9.95 31.28
N GLU A 189 -2.60 10.13 30.11
CA GLU A 189 -2.25 11.21 29.21
C GLU A 189 -3.07 12.44 29.56
N THR A 190 -2.39 13.55 29.82
CA THR A 190 -3.04 14.79 30.26
C THR A 190 -3.29 15.75 29.10
N SER A 191 -2.58 15.61 27.99
CA SER A 191 -2.73 16.48 26.81
C SER A 191 -4.05 16.23 26.08
N PRO A 192 -4.65 17.26 25.45
CA PRO A 192 -5.82 17.08 24.58
C PRO A 192 -5.56 16.04 23.49
N SER A 193 -6.57 15.22 23.19
CA SER A 193 -6.52 14.26 22.08
C SER A 193 -6.70 15.00 20.75
N ASP A 194 -5.62 15.62 20.26
CA ASP A 194 -5.57 16.11 18.88
C ASP A 194 -4.70 15.18 18.03
N ASP A 195 -5.24 14.81 16.88
CA ASP A 195 -4.63 13.87 15.93
C ASP A 195 -3.35 14.51 15.39
N GLY A 196 -2.21 14.07 15.93
CA GLY A 196 -0.90 14.50 15.47
C GLY A 196 -0.12 15.40 16.40
N GLN A 197 -0.51 15.64 17.66
CA GLN A 197 0.38 16.35 18.59
C GLN A 197 1.78 15.70 18.65
N TRP A 198 2.82 16.51 18.44
CA TRP A 198 4.20 16.06 18.53
C TRP A 198 4.66 15.95 19.99
N LEU A 199 4.11 16.78 20.88
CA LEU A 199 4.37 16.77 22.31
C LEU A 199 3.22 16.12 23.07
N ARG A 200 3.50 15.04 23.81
CA ARG A 200 2.56 14.35 24.69
C ARG A 200 2.98 14.50 26.15
N ARG A 201 2.02 14.75 27.04
CA ARG A 201 2.23 14.88 28.48
C ARG A 201 1.52 13.76 29.22
N PHE A 202 2.22 13.14 30.16
CA PHE A 202 1.72 12.05 30.96
C PHE A 202 1.94 12.30 32.44
N LEU A 203 0.94 12.00 33.26
CA LEU A 203 1.10 11.82 34.69
C LEU A 203 1.35 10.33 34.94
N VAL A 204 2.33 10.01 35.79
CA VAL A 204 2.62 8.63 36.22
C VAL A 204 2.66 8.62 37.74
N ALA A 205 1.80 7.83 38.39
CA ALA A 205 1.75 7.73 39.84
C ALA A 205 2.03 6.31 40.31
N PHE A 206 2.82 6.19 41.38
CA PHE A 206 3.22 4.92 42.00
C PHE A 206 3.51 5.12 43.49
N ALA A 207 3.46 4.04 44.26
CA ALA A 207 3.85 4.07 45.66
C ALA A 207 5.39 4.05 45.78
N THR A 208 5.95 4.64 46.85
CA THR A 208 7.40 4.64 47.11
C THR A 208 7.99 3.23 47.14
N ALA A 209 7.21 2.24 47.61
CA ALA A 209 7.58 0.83 47.57
C ALA A 209 7.82 0.30 46.15
N ASP A 210 7.15 0.87 45.14
CA ASP A 210 7.20 0.49 43.73
C ASP A 210 8.13 1.38 42.89
N ALA A 211 8.83 2.35 43.50
CA ALA A 211 9.64 3.34 42.80
C ALA A 211 10.68 2.72 41.86
N LYS A 212 11.29 1.59 42.24
CA LYS A 212 12.26 0.87 41.39
C LYS A 212 11.60 0.28 40.14
N ALA A 213 10.39 -0.28 40.28
CA ALA A 213 9.65 -0.85 39.15
C ALA A 213 9.15 0.27 38.22
N ALA A 214 8.61 1.36 38.78
CA ALA A 214 8.20 2.53 38.02
C ALA A 214 9.38 3.16 37.26
N SER A 215 10.55 3.28 37.89
CA SER A 215 11.77 3.77 37.25
C SER A 215 12.25 2.83 36.14
N ALA A 216 12.24 1.50 36.36
CA ALA A 216 12.61 0.53 35.33
C ALA A 216 11.72 0.63 34.08
N TRP A 217 10.43 0.93 34.27
CA TRP A 217 9.47 1.08 33.19
C TRP A 217 9.59 2.42 32.44
N THR A 218 9.83 3.52 33.17
CA THR A 218 9.79 4.90 32.64
C THR A 218 11.15 5.51 32.32
N TRP A 219 12.22 5.14 33.03
CA TRP A 219 13.52 5.82 32.97
C TRP A 219 14.73 4.89 32.82
N SER A 220 14.95 3.98 33.76
CA SER A 220 16.12 3.09 33.77
C SER A 220 16.00 2.00 34.84
N HIS A 221 16.41 0.79 34.48
CA HIS A 221 16.67 -0.32 35.40
C HIS A 221 18.14 -0.41 35.87
N GLY A 222 18.94 0.66 35.68
CA GLY A 222 20.38 0.68 35.99
C GLY A 222 21.28 0.35 34.79
N SER A 223 20.76 0.42 33.57
CA SER A 223 21.51 0.24 32.32
C SER A 223 21.04 1.25 31.28
N PRO A 224 21.88 1.64 30.30
CA PRO A 224 21.57 2.69 29.35
C PRO A 224 20.65 2.21 28.21
N THR A 225 20.00 1.06 28.31
CA THR A 225 18.99 0.63 27.32
C THR A 225 17.77 1.54 27.34
N ILE A 226 16.98 1.51 26.27
CA ILE A 226 15.73 2.26 26.20
C ILE A 226 14.68 1.61 27.14
N PRO A 227 14.04 2.38 28.03
CA PRO A 227 12.99 1.85 28.91
C PRO A 227 11.78 1.35 28.12
N PRO A 228 11.01 0.37 28.65
CA PRO A 228 9.83 -0.14 27.97
C PRO A 228 8.83 0.96 27.57
N LEU A 229 8.44 1.86 28.49
CA LEU A 229 7.50 2.92 28.15
C LEU A 229 8.07 3.87 27.09
N ALA A 230 9.34 4.22 27.19
CA ALA A 230 10.02 5.06 26.19
C ALA A 230 10.09 4.38 24.81
N ARG A 231 10.25 3.05 24.75
CA ARG A 231 10.22 2.27 23.50
C ARG A 231 8.81 2.23 22.90
N TYR A 232 7.77 2.07 23.72
CA TYR A 232 6.39 2.17 23.25
C TYR A 232 6.11 3.55 22.63
N LEU A 233 6.44 4.60 23.38
CA LEU A 233 6.21 5.99 22.98
C LEU A 233 7.01 6.39 21.73
N LEU A 234 8.17 5.76 21.49
CA LEU A 234 8.94 5.91 20.25
C LEU A 234 8.12 5.47 19.03
N HIS A 235 7.54 4.27 19.05
CA HIS A 235 6.74 3.77 17.93
C HIS A 235 5.44 4.56 17.78
N ALA A 236 4.84 4.99 18.90
CA ALA A 236 3.68 5.88 18.88
C ALA A 236 4.02 7.25 18.26
N ALA A 237 5.22 7.78 18.50
CA ALA A 237 5.70 9.03 17.91
C ALA A 237 5.95 8.89 16.40
N VAL A 238 6.55 7.78 15.95
CA VAL A 238 6.73 7.48 14.51
C VAL A 238 5.38 7.41 13.79
N MET A 239 4.41 6.68 14.34
CA MET A 239 3.05 6.60 13.78
C MET A 239 2.39 7.98 13.69
N ARG A 240 2.46 8.79 14.75
CA ARG A 240 1.89 10.14 14.78
C ARG A 240 2.60 11.10 13.84
N PHE A 241 3.91 10.96 13.67
CA PHE A 241 4.67 11.74 12.69
C PHE A 241 4.18 11.43 11.28
N HIS A 242 4.06 10.15 10.94
CA HIS A 242 3.48 9.73 9.66
C HIS A 242 2.07 10.29 9.45
N LEU A 243 1.22 10.24 10.46
CA LEU A 243 -0.12 10.83 10.39
C LEU A 243 -0.07 12.34 10.13
N ARG A 244 0.78 13.09 10.84
CA ARG A 244 0.95 14.54 10.63
C ARG A 244 1.44 14.88 9.23
N VAL A 245 2.46 14.17 8.74
CA VAL A 245 3.02 14.39 7.41
C VAL A 245 1.93 14.12 6.38
N TRP A 246 1.24 12.99 6.51
CA TRP A 246 0.16 12.61 5.62
C TRP A 246 -1.02 13.59 5.64
N GLN A 247 -1.43 14.11 6.80
CA GLN A 247 -2.49 15.12 6.92
C GLN A 247 -2.11 16.48 6.31
N ARG A 248 -0.82 16.80 6.26
CA ARG A 248 -0.31 18.06 5.69
C ARG A 248 0.04 17.94 4.21
N ASP A 249 0.11 16.74 3.67
CA ASP A 249 0.52 16.53 2.29
C ASP A 249 -0.65 16.80 1.34
N ASP A 250 -0.73 18.05 0.91
CA ASP A 250 -1.67 18.54 -0.10
C ASP A 250 -1.62 17.70 -1.38
N ARG A 251 -0.50 17.05 -1.72
CA ARG A 251 -0.41 16.21 -2.92
C ARG A 251 -1.40 15.05 -2.93
N THR A 252 -1.71 14.49 -1.76
CA THR A 252 -2.69 13.40 -1.68
C THR A 252 -4.12 13.92 -1.85
N ALA A 253 -4.38 15.18 -1.49
CA ALA A 253 -5.65 15.87 -1.70
C ALA A 253 -5.80 16.42 -3.13
N GLU A 254 -4.75 17.05 -3.67
CA GLU A 254 -4.66 17.53 -5.05
C GLU A 254 -4.75 16.37 -6.06
N SER A 255 -4.15 15.22 -5.77
CA SER A 255 -4.31 14.01 -6.60
C SER A 255 -5.74 13.45 -6.50
N ARG A 256 -6.32 13.53 -5.28
CA ARG A 256 -7.76 13.46 -4.98
C ARG A 256 -8.61 14.18 -6.04
N ASP A 257 -8.42 15.49 -6.03
CA ASP A 257 -9.21 16.45 -6.79
C ASP A 257 -8.92 16.39 -8.29
N ALA A 258 -7.68 16.13 -8.69
CA ALA A 258 -7.28 15.96 -10.09
C ALA A 258 -7.94 14.72 -10.72
N ILE A 259 -7.98 13.61 -9.97
CA ILE A 259 -8.67 12.38 -10.39
C ILE A 259 -10.18 12.59 -10.44
N ASP A 260 -10.76 13.25 -9.44
CA ASP A 260 -12.19 13.55 -9.41
C ASP A 260 -12.60 14.50 -10.54
N ALA A 261 -11.79 15.51 -10.83
CA ALA A 261 -11.97 16.43 -11.95
C ALA A 261 -11.89 15.68 -13.29
N LEU A 262 -10.93 14.76 -13.44
CA LEU A 262 -10.80 13.91 -14.63
C LEU A 262 -12.03 13.01 -14.79
N LEU A 263 -12.48 12.34 -13.74
CA LEU A 263 -13.66 11.47 -13.76
C LEU A 263 -14.95 12.27 -14.03
N ALA A 264 -15.08 13.47 -13.47
CA ALA A 264 -16.21 14.36 -13.73
C ALA A 264 -16.23 14.84 -15.18
N ASP A 265 -15.08 15.18 -15.75
CA ASP A 265 -14.97 15.54 -17.17
C ASP A 265 -15.29 14.37 -18.09
N LEU A 266 -14.79 13.17 -17.78
CA LEU A 266 -15.10 11.94 -18.51
C LEU A 266 -16.60 11.58 -18.46
N ARG A 267 -17.26 11.76 -17.31
CA ARG A 267 -18.72 11.57 -17.17
C ARG A 267 -19.50 12.60 -18.00
N ARG A 268 -19.11 13.88 -17.95
CA ARG A 268 -19.70 14.93 -18.79
C ARG A 268 -19.52 14.62 -20.27
N ARG A 269 -18.34 14.11 -20.66
CA ARG A 269 -18.05 13.77 -22.06
C ARG A 269 -18.71 12.50 -22.53
N ARG A 270 -18.90 11.49 -21.69
CA ARG A 270 -19.75 10.34 -22.03
C ARG A 270 -21.19 10.77 -22.32
N ALA A 271 -21.67 11.83 -21.66
CA ALA A 271 -22.96 12.43 -21.99
C ALA A 271 -22.94 13.19 -23.33
N THR A 272 -21.81 13.80 -23.72
CA THR A 272 -21.68 14.55 -25.00
C THR A 272 -21.12 13.74 -26.18
N ALA A 273 -20.53 12.56 -25.96
CA ALA A 273 -19.94 11.67 -26.97
C ALA A 273 -20.96 11.00 -27.92
N ARG A 274 -22.24 11.36 -27.81
CA ARG A 274 -23.18 11.24 -28.95
C ARG A 274 -22.85 12.20 -30.12
N GLY A 275 -21.82 13.06 -30.00
CA GLY A 275 -21.54 14.14 -30.96
C GLY A 275 -20.07 14.37 -31.37
N GLY A 276 -19.21 13.33 -31.45
CA GLY A 276 -17.96 13.39 -32.23
C GLY A 276 -16.92 14.46 -31.82
N GLY A 277 -16.31 14.36 -30.63
CA GLY A 277 -15.24 15.25 -30.18
C GLY A 277 -13.82 14.67 -30.34
N ARG A 278 -12.82 15.57 -30.44
CA ARG A 278 -11.37 15.33 -30.63
C ARG A 278 -10.73 14.36 -29.60
N PRO A 279 -9.60 13.70 -29.94
CA PRO A 279 -8.90 12.78 -29.04
C PRO A 279 -8.23 13.53 -27.88
N LEU A 280 -8.16 12.87 -26.72
CA LEU A 280 -7.56 13.45 -25.51
C LEU A 280 -6.04 13.48 -25.58
N ASP A 281 -5.44 14.58 -25.13
CA ASP A 281 -4.10 14.56 -24.55
C ASP A 281 -4.24 14.13 -23.07
N LEU A 282 -4.42 12.82 -22.85
CA LEU A 282 -4.24 12.22 -21.53
C LEU A 282 -2.73 12.17 -21.30
N SER A 283 -2.18 13.23 -20.75
CA SER A 283 -0.78 13.28 -20.39
C SER A 283 -0.45 12.06 -19.51
N ARG A 284 0.37 11.14 -20.05
CA ARG A 284 1.00 9.98 -19.38
C ARG A 284 1.56 10.27 -17.99
N LEU A 285 1.78 11.54 -17.67
CA LEU A 285 2.16 12.04 -16.35
C LEU A 285 1.17 11.61 -15.24
N GLY A 286 -0.15 11.67 -15.45
CA GLY A 286 -1.12 11.42 -14.36
C GLY A 286 -1.22 9.97 -13.86
N LEU A 287 -1.03 8.97 -14.74
CA LEU A 287 -1.05 7.54 -14.38
C LEU A 287 0.23 7.08 -13.69
N TYR A 288 1.37 7.61 -14.14
CA TYR A 288 2.66 7.38 -13.51
C TYR A 288 2.69 7.96 -12.10
N ASP A 289 2.18 9.19 -11.94
CA ASP A 289 2.07 9.85 -10.64
C ASP A 289 1.12 9.09 -9.70
N ALA A 290 -0.04 8.61 -10.19
CA ALA A 290 -0.94 7.80 -9.38
C ALA A 290 -0.31 6.48 -8.90
N SER A 291 0.48 5.82 -9.75
CA SER A 291 1.18 4.58 -9.39
C SER A 291 2.28 4.82 -8.36
N LEU A 292 3.01 5.94 -8.47
CA LEU A 292 4.02 6.36 -7.51
C LEU A 292 3.39 6.68 -6.15
N ILE A 293 2.30 7.45 -6.14
CA ILE A 293 1.55 7.76 -4.91
C ILE A 293 0.99 6.49 -4.27
N CYS A 294 0.48 5.54 -5.04
CA CYS A 294 0.07 4.23 -4.53
C CYS A 294 1.22 3.49 -3.84
N ALA A 295 2.42 3.52 -4.41
CA ALA A 295 3.60 2.91 -3.79
C ALA A 295 3.96 3.60 -2.47
N ASP A 296 3.98 4.94 -2.46
CA ASP A 296 4.27 5.74 -1.26
C ASP A 296 3.25 5.49 -0.14
N LEU A 297 1.95 5.42 -0.48
CA LEU A 297 0.89 5.12 0.49
C LEU A 297 0.98 3.69 1.03
N ARG A 298 1.37 2.71 0.20
CA ARG A 298 1.61 1.33 0.67
C ARG A 298 2.80 1.25 1.62
N GLU A 299 3.89 1.94 1.32
CA GLU A 299 5.05 2.03 2.19
C GLU A 299 4.68 2.67 3.54
N LEU A 300 3.94 3.79 3.49
CA LEU A 300 3.42 4.47 4.67
C LEU A 300 2.54 3.54 5.53
N ARG A 301 1.60 2.84 4.88
CA ARG A 301 0.68 1.89 5.52
C ARG A 301 1.41 0.74 6.18
N GLU A 302 2.47 0.23 5.56
CA GLU A 302 3.31 -0.79 6.15
C GLU A 302 4.13 -0.27 7.34
N SER A 303 4.73 0.92 7.23
CA SER A 303 5.44 1.57 8.35
C SER A 303 4.55 1.75 9.60
N VAL A 304 3.30 2.17 9.39
CA VAL A 304 2.30 2.29 10.46
C VAL A 304 1.97 0.92 11.05
N THR A 305 1.79 -0.11 10.23
CA THR A 305 1.51 -1.48 10.67
C THR A 305 2.65 -2.05 11.54
N ILE A 306 3.90 -1.86 11.12
CA ILE A 306 5.10 -2.25 11.88
C ILE A 306 5.13 -1.52 13.23
N SER A 307 4.83 -0.22 13.24
CA SER A 307 4.79 0.58 14.48
C SER A 307 3.75 0.03 15.47
N VAL A 308 2.56 -0.35 14.99
CA VAL A 308 1.50 -0.96 15.81
C VAL A 308 1.92 -2.31 16.39
N HIS A 309 2.54 -3.15 15.57
CA HIS A 309 3.04 -4.44 16.01
C HIS A 309 4.10 -4.29 17.11
N ASN A 310 5.06 -3.38 16.91
CA ASN A 310 6.10 -3.10 17.89
C ASN A 310 5.52 -2.50 19.20
N MET A 311 4.57 -1.58 19.11
CA MET A 311 3.85 -1.06 20.27
C MET A 311 3.19 -2.18 21.09
N SER A 312 2.54 -3.13 20.41
CA SER A 312 1.84 -4.25 21.06
C SER A 312 2.80 -5.22 21.75
N ARG A 313 3.98 -5.47 21.16
CA ARG A 313 5.04 -6.29 21.76
C ARG A 313 5.64 -5.69 23.03
N VAL A 314 5.74 -4.36 23.11
CA VAL A 314 6.31 -3.67 24.28
C VAL A 314 5.34 -3.69 25.46
N VAL A 315 4.05 -3.47 25.19
CA VAL A 315 3.05 -3.32 26.24
C VAL A 315 2.58 -4.69 26.77
N GLY A 316 2.48 -5.73 25.93
CA GLY A 316 2.37 -7.15 26.28
C GLY A 316 1.21 -7.59 27.20
N THR A 317 0.54 -6.66 27.87
CA THR A 317 -0.47 -6.86 28.90
C THR A 317 -1.81 -6.39 28.34
N PRO A 318 -2.81 -7.28 28.23
CA PRO A 318 -4.14 -6.94 27.72
C PRO A 318 -4.79 -5.75 28.43
N GLN A 319 -4.46 -5.53 29.72
CA GLN A 319 -4.97 -4.45 30.55
C GLN A 319 -4.59 -3.07 30.02
N LEU A 320 -3.31 -2.87 29.68
CA LEU A 320 -2.84 -1.60 29.15
C LEU A 320 -3.48 -1.30 27.79
N LEU A 321 -3.67 -2.32 26.93
CA LEU A 321 -4.27 -2.15 25.61
C LEU A 321 -5.80 -1.96 25.63
N ALA A 322 -6.44 -2.10 26.79
CA ALA A 322 -7.90 -2.02 26.92
C ALA A 322 -8.41 -0.58 27.11
N ALA A 323 -7.61 0.32 27.69
CA ALA A 323 -8.05 1.67 28.04
C ALA A 323 -6.91 2.71 27.99
N GLY A 324 -7.28 3.98 28.20
CA GLY A 324 -6.34 5.09 28.32
C GLY A 324 -5.53 5.37 27.05
N PRO A 325 -4.31 5.93 27.18
CA PRO A 325 -3.54 6.40 26.03
C PRO A 325 -3.12 5.29 25.06
N PHE A 326 -2.97 4.04 25.54
CA PHE A 326 -2.58 2.93 24.68
C PHE A 326 -3.75 2.45 23.80
N ALA A 327 -4.97 2.46 24.34
CA ALA A 327 -6.18 2.17 23.56
C ALA A 327 -6.44 3.27 22.53
N ASP A 328 -6.16 4.53 22.87
CA ASP A 328 -6.25 5.67 21.96
C ASP A 328 -5.27 5.54 20.80
N ASP A 329 -4.00 5.22 21.10
CA ASP A 329 -2.98 4.96 20.07
C ASP A 329 -3.42 3.84 19.13
N ARG A 330 -4.01 2.76 19.66
CA ARG A 330 -4.55 1.65 18.85
C ARG A 330 -5.76 2.05 18.02
N ALA A 331 -6.66 2.88 18.56
CA ALA A 331 -7.82 3.38 17.83
C ALA A 331 -7.40 4.31 16.69
N MET A 332 -6.49 5.25 16.97
CA MET A 332 -5.88 6.14 15.99
C MET A 332 -5.18 5.35 14.88
N ALA A 333 -4.37 4.35 15.23
CA ALA A 333 -3.68 3.52 14.26
C ALA A 333 -4.64 2.78 13.32
N ARG A 334 -5.69 2.16 13.89
CA ARG A 334 -6.72 1.46 13.10
C ARG A 334 -7.44 2.41 12.13
N SER A 335 -7.83 3.58 12.61
CA SER A 335 -8.44 4.63 11.77
C SER A 335 -7.48 5.11 10.67
N PHE A 336 -6.20 5.26 10.98
CA PHE A 336 -5.21 5.69 10.01
C PHE A 336 -4.96 4.63 8.92
N ILE A 337 -4.76 3.37 9.30
CA ILE A 337 -4.59 2.26 8.35
C ILE A 337 -5.81 2.15 7.44
N ALA A 338 -7.04 2.20 8.00
CA ALA A 338 -8.26 2.15 7.20
C ALA A 338 -8.32 3.29 6.17
N ARG A 339 -7.97 4.52 6.57
CA ARG A 339 -7.91 5.68 5.65
C ARG A 339 -6.87 5.51 4.55
N LEU A 340 -5.72 4.90 4.83
CA LEU A 340 -4.69 4.61 3.83
C LEU A 340 -5.16 3.53 2.86
N ASP A 341 -5.74 2.44 3.38
CA ASP A 341 -6.30 1.36 2.56
C ASP A 341 -7.41 1.90 1.63
N ASP A 342 -8.31 2.75 2.13
CA ASP A 342 -9.37 3.39 1.32
C ASP A 342 -8.79 4.25 0.18
N GLN A 343 -7.69 4.98 0.43
CA GLN A 343 -7.04 5.82 -0.58
C GLN A 343 -6.30 5.03 -1.63
N ILE A 344 -5.57 3.99 -1.22
CA ILE A 344 -4.90 3.07 -2.14
C ILE A 344 -5.96 2.46 -3.06
N ALA A 345 -7.06 1.95 -2.50
CA ALA A 345 -8.15 1.38 -3.29
C ALA A 345 -8.77 2.41 -4.25
N TYR A 346 -8.96 3.66 -3.81
CA TYR A 346 -9.49 4.73 -4.67
C TYR A 346 -8.59 5.02 -5.87
N LEU A 347 -7.29 5.19 -5.62
CA LEU A 347 -6.29 5.48 -6.65
C LEU A 347 -6.15 4.32 -7.64
N GLU A 348 -6.16 3.07 -7.17
CA GLU A 348 -6.14 1.89 -8.03
C GLU A 348 -7.36 1.83 -8.97
N ILE A 349 -8.57 2.06 -8.44
CA ILE A 349 -9.79 2.11 -9.24
C ILE A 349 -9.71 3.23 -10.29
N ALA A 350 -9.18 4.39 -9.91
CA ALA A 350 -9.01 5.52 -10.83
C ALA A 350 -7.99 5.25 -11.92
N ALA A 351 -6.83 4.68 -11.57
CA ALA A 351 -5.78 4.30 -12.51
C ALA A 351 -6.31 3.27 -13.52
N HIS A 352 -6.97 2.19 -13.04
CA HIS A 352 -7.55 1.18 -13.90
C HIS A 352 -8.63 1.72 -14.85
N ARG A 353 -9.45 2.69 -14.40
CA ARG A 353 -10.43 3.35 -15.28
C ARG A 353 -9.75 4.17 -16.36
N THR A 354 -8.68 4.87 -16.03
CA THR A 354 -7.93 5.71 -16.96
C THR A 354 -7.18 4.85 -17.98
N ASP A 355 -6.54 3.75 -17.56
CA ASP A 355 -5.92 2.77 -18.46
C ASP A 355 -6.92 2.23 -19.49
N ARG A 356 -8.13 1.88 -19.04
CA ARG A 356 -9.20 1.42 -19.94
C ARG A 356 -9.66 2.49 -20.91
N LEU A 357 -9.72 3.75 -20.48
CA LEU A 357 -10.14 4.86 -21.34
C LEU A 357 -9.04 5.26 -22.32
N GLU A 358 -7.78 5.24 -21.92
CA GLU A 358 -6.65 5.39 -22.84
C GLU A 358 -6.63 4.27 -23.87
N ALA A 359 -6.84 3.02 -23.45
CA ALA A 359 -6.93 1.90 -24.37
C ALA A 359 -8.07 2.09 -25.39
N LEU A 360 -9.23 2.59 -24.94
CA LEU A 360 -10.35 2.91 -25.82
C LEU A 360 -10.09 4.14 -26.72
N SER A 361 -9.46 5.20 -26.21
CA SER A 361 -9.10 6.39 -26.99
C SER A 361 -8.07 6.05 -28.06
N ARG A 362 -7.01 5.32 -27.70
CA ARG A 362 -6.01 4.83 -28.65
C ARG A 362 -6.65 3.93 -29.70
N ALA A 363 -7.53 3.00 -29.30
CA ALA A 363 -8.28 2.17 -30.25
C ALA A 363 -9.15 3.03 -31.20
N SER A 364 -9.81 4.08 -30.68
CA SER A 364 -10.61 5.01 -31.48
C SER A 364 -9.76 5.90 -32.40
N GLU A 365 -8.58 6.35 -31.97
CA GLU A 365 -7.64 7.13 -32.77
C GLU A 365 -7.03 6.28 -33.89
N LEU A 366 -6.66 5.04 -33.59
CA LEU A 366 -6.24 4.06 -34.60
C LEU A 366 -7.35 3.81 -35.63
N ALA A 367 -8.62 3.79 -35.20
CA ALA A 367 -9.77 3.66 -36.10
C ALA A 367 -10.11 4.95 -36.88
N ALA A 368 -9.75 6.13 -36.37
CA ALA A 368 -10.08 7.45 -36.94
C ALA A 368 -8.96 8.08 -37.78
N ARG A 369 -7.76 7.48 -37.83
CA ARG A 369 -6.71 7.91 -38.76
C ARG A 369 -7.23 7.78 -40.19
N PRO A 370 -7.22 8.85 -41.01
CA PRO A 370 -7.56 8.73 -42.41
C PRO A 370 -6.57 7.77 -43.04
N PHE A 371 -7.10 6.72 -43.67
CA PHE A 371 -6.33 5.89 -44.59
C PHE A 371 -5.60 6.82 -45.55
N PRO A 372 -4.28 6.65 -45.81
CA PRO A 372 -3.65 7.39 -46.88
C PRO A 372 -4.51 7.16 -48.13
N GLU A 373 -5.00 8.25 -48.73
CA GLU A 373 -5.70 8.17 -50.00
C GLU A 373 -4.79 7.37 -50.95
N PRO A 374 -5.30 6.32 -51.61
CA PRO A 374 -4.47 5.53 -52.49
C PRO A 374 -3.97 6.45 -53.60
N GLU A 375 -2.67 6.73 -53.60
CA GLU A 375 -2.02 7.25 -54.80
C GLU A 375 -2.39 6.30 -55.93
N ALA A 376 -3.10 6.87 -56.90
CA ALA A 376 -3.65 6.16 -58.03
C ALA A 376 -2.51 5.59 -58.87
N THR A 377 -2.16 4.33 -58.64
CA THR A 377 -1.56 3.48 -59.65
C THR A 377 -2.45 2.25 -59.84
N MET A 378 -3.15 2.28 -60.97
CA MET A 378 -3.89 1.18 -61.57
C MET A 378 -3.06 -0.12 -61.55
N ASP A 379 -3.55 -1.13 -60.83
CA ASP A 379 -3.73 -2.49 -61.36
C ASP A 379 -4.69 -3.29 -60.46
N ALA A 380 -5.39 -4.26 -61.06
CA ALA A 380 -6.65 -4.85 -60.62
C ALA A 380 -6.71 -5.44 -59.18
N SER A 381 -7.68 -4.95 -58.38
CA SER A 381 -8.56 -5.68 -57.43
C SER A 381 -8.03 -6.95 -56.71
N PRO A 382 -7.72 -6.89 -55.40
CA PRO A 382 -7.89 -8.04 -54.51
C PRO A 382 -9.29 -7.99 -53.87
N ASP A 383 -10.15 -8.98 -54.16
CA ASP A 383 -11.46 -9.08 -53.52
C ASP A 383 -11.33 -9.56 -52.06
N VAL A 384 -11.03 -8.62 -51.17
CA VAL A 384 -10.86 -8.83 -49.73
C VAL A 384 -12.11 -9.49 -49.11
N THR A 385 -13.29 -9.34 -49.72
CA THR A 385 -14.56 -9.89 -49.21
C THR A 385 -14.62 -11.42 -49.24
N ARG A 386 -13.70 -12.10 -49.95
CA ARG A 386 -13.56 -13.56 -49.93
C ARG A 386 -12.51 -14.06 -48.94
N ARG A 387 -11.66 -13.20 -48.39
CA ARG A 387 -10.54 -13.62 -47.54
C ARG A 387 -10.95 -13.75 -46.08
N VAL A 388 -10.54 -14.84 -45.45
CA VAL A 388 -10.84 -15.13 -44.04
C VAL A 388 -9.58 -15.56 -43.32
N PHE A 389 -9.20 -14.90 -42.23
CA PHE A 389 -8.11 -15.39 -41.39
C PHE A 389 -8.58 -16.57 -40.56
N VAL A 390 -7.75 -17.61 -40.47
CA VAL A 390 -8.01 -18.76 -39.62
C VAL A 390 -6.92 -18.82 -38.56
N VAL A 391 -7.33 -18.61 -37.31
CA VAL A 391 -6.49 -18.80 -36.13
C VAL A 391 -6.72 -20.22 -35.63
N HIS A 392 -5.66 -21.01 -35.48
CA HIS A 392 -5.76 -22.41 -35.05
C HIS A 392 -4.53 -22.86 -34.27
N GLY A 393 -4.68 -23.96 -33.53
CA GLY A 393 -3.58 -24.61 -32.81
C GLY A 393 -2.77 -25.57 -33.69
N ARG A 394 -2.19 -26.60 -33.06
CA ARG A 394 -1.38 -27.64 -33.72
C ARG A 394 -2.22 -28.80 -34.27
N ASP A 395 -3.54 -28.74 -34.11
CA ASP A 395 -4.46 -29.73 -34.66
C ASP A 395 -4.62 -29.59 -36.18
N GLU A 396 -3.70 -30.18 -36.92
CA GLU A 396 -3.69 -30.15 -38.39
C GLU A 396 -4.94 -30.78 -39.04
N GLU A 397 -5.56 -31.76 -38.38
CA GLU A 397 -6.78 -32.41 -38.88
C GLU A 397 -7.95 -31.42 -38.85
N ALA A 398 -8.16 -30.77 -37.69
CA ALA A 398 -9.20 -29.77 -37.53
C ALA A 398 -8.96 -28.53 -38.40
N ARG A 399 -7.69 -28.08 -38.51
CA ARG A 399 -7.30 -26.99 -39.40
C ARG A 399 -7.64 -27.30 -40.86
N THR A 400 -7.20 -28.45 -41.37
CA THR A 400 -7.43 -28.85 -42.76
C THR A 400 -8.93 -28.92 -43.06
N ALA A 401 -9.72 -29.53 -42.17
CA ALA A 401 -11.17 -29.61 -42.32
C ALA A 401 -11.84 -28.22 -42.37
N MET A 402 -11.39 -27.28 -41.54
CA MET A 402 -11.92 -25.90 -41.53
C MET A 402 -11.54 -25.13 -42.80
N PHE A 403 -10.30 -25.27 -43.28
CA PHE A 403 -9.87 -24.63 -44.53
C PHE A 403 -10.66 -25.16 -45.72
N ASP A 404 -10.88 -26.48 -45.80
CA ASP A 404 -11.66 -27.09 -46.87
C ASP A 404 -13.14 -26.69 -46.81
N PHE A 405 -13.70 -26.55 -45.61
CA PHE A 405 -15.04 -26.00 -45.42
C PHE A 405 -15.15 -24.56 -45.96
N LEU A 406 -14.21 -23.67 -45.59
CA LEU A 406 -14.20 -22.29 -46.06
C LEU A 406 -14.04 -22.19 -47.59
N ARG A 407 -13.16 -23.01 -48.17
CA ARG A 407 -12.99 -23.08 -49.63
C ARG A 407 -14.25 -23.57 -50.34
N SER A 408 -15.00 -24.51 -49.75
CA SER A 408 -16.28 -24.97 -50.32
C SER A 408 -17.37 -23.90 -50.33
N LEU A 409 -17.20 -22.82 -49.55
CA LEU A 409 -18.03 -21.61 -49.57
C LEU A 409 -17.48 -20.52 -50.53
N ASP A 410 -16.46 -20.83 -51.34
CA ASP A 410 -15.76 -19.89 -52.22
C ASP A 410 -14.94 -18.81 -51.48
N LEU A 411 -14.49 -19.13 -50.25
CA LEU A 411 -13.63 -18.26 -49.44
C LEU A 411 -12.16 -18.66 -49.54
N GLU A 412 -11.28 -17.69 -49.34
CA GLU A 412 -9.83 -17.82 -49.32
C GLU A 412 -9.34 -17.79 -47.85
N PRO A 413 -9.15 -18.96 -47.20
CA PRO A 413 -8.63 -19.02 -45.85
C PRO A 413 -7.13 -18.67 -45.82
N LEU A 414 -6.75 -17.78 -44.91
CA LEU A 414 -5.39 -17.28 -44.72
C LEU A 414 -4.88 -17.66 -43.33
N GLU A 415 -3.60 -18.01 -43.22
CA GLU A 415 -2.93 -18.27 -41.94
C GLU A 415 -2.45 -16.96 -41.30
N TRP A 416 -2.29 -16.96 -39.96
CA TRP A 416 -1.91 -15.78 -39.19
C TRP A 416 -0.40 -15.50 -39.20
N GLU A 417 0.47 -16.53 -39.15
CA GLU A 417 1.94 -16.34 -39.12
C GLU A 417 2.55 -15.69 -40.39
N PRO A 418 2.02 -15.90 -41.62
CA PRO A 418 2.46 -15.16 -42.78
C PRO A 418 2.30 -13.63 -42.65
N LEU A 419 1.32 -13.13 -41.90
CA LEU A 419 1.16 -11.69 -41.61
C LEU A 419 2.26 -11.16 -40.68
N VAL A 420 2.65 -11.96 -39.69
CA VAL A 420 3.75 -11.63 -38.77
C VAL A 420 5.06 -11.52 -39.56
N SER A 421 5.29 -12.43 -40.50
CA SER A 421 6.49 -12.45 -41.36
C SER A 421 6.56 -11.23 -42.29
N LEU A 422 5.41 -10.70 -42.73
CA LEU A 422 5.31 -9.52 -43.58
C LEU A 422 5.53 -8.19 -42.84
N THR A 423 5.62 -8.20 -41.50
CA THR A 423 6.03 -7.02 -40.74
C THR A 423 7.52 -6.68 -40.90
N GLY A 424 8.32 -7.64 -41.41
CA GLY A 424 9.78 -7.47 -41.56
C GLY A 424 10.55 -7.35 -40.24
N SER A 425 9.89 -7.55 -39.10
CA SER A 425 10.46 -7.46 -37.76
C SER A 425 10.61 -8.84 -37.13
N THR A 426 11.72 -9.08 -36.43
CA THR A 426 11.93 -10.29 -35.62
C THR A 426 11.15 -10.24 -34.30
N LEU A 427 10.62 -9.08 -33.91
CA LEU A 427 9.81 -8.81 -32.72
C LEU A 427 8.80 -7.69 -33.06
N PRO A 428 7.72 -7.99 -33.82
CA PRO A 428 6.79 -6.96 -34.24
C PRO A 428 6.01 -6.37 -33.08
N TYR A 429 5.82 -5.05 -33.11
CA TYR A 429 4.90 -4.39 -32.20
C TYR A 429 3.46 -4.79 -32.53
N LEU A 430 2.63 -4.96 -31.50
CA LEU A 430 1.27 -5.49 -31.65
C LEU A 430 0.43 -4.68 -32.65
N GLY A 431 0.61 -3.35 -32.71
CA GLY A 431 -0.09 -2.49 -33.67
C GLY A 431 0.30 -2.68 -35.14
N ASP A 432 1.49 -3.22 -35.42
CA ASP A 432 2.02 -3.33 -36.79
C ASP A 432 1.49 -4.57 -37.51
N VAL A 433 1.35 -5.69 -36.79
CA VAL A 433 0.63 -6.88 -37.30
C VAL A 433 -0.85 -6.54 -37.56
N VAL A 434 -1.42 -5.73 -36.66
CA VAL A 434 -2.83 -5.33 -36.67
C VAL A 434 -3.19 -4.43 -37.86
N SER A 435 -2.33 -3.48 -38.20
CA SER A 435 -2.54 -2.59 -39.36
C SER A 435 -2.45 -3.32 -40.70
N GLN A 436 -1.62 -4.36 -40.81
CA GLN A 436 -1.55 -5.18 -42.03
C GLN A 436 -2.72 -6.17 -42.17
N ALA A 437 -3.21 -6.74 -41.06
CA ALA A 437 -4.31 -7.70 -41.08
C ALA A 437 -5.65 -7.08 -41.53
N VAL A 438 -5.94 -5.84 -41.11
CA VAL A 438 -7.23 -5.15 -41.36
C VAL A 438 -7.49 -4.90 -42.85
N SER A 439 -6.45 -4.72 -43.67
CA SER A 439 -6.60 -4.46 -45.11
C SER A 439 -6.72 -5.71 -45.97
N ARG A 440 -6.55 -6.92 -45.40
CA ARG A 440 -6.32 -8.14 -46.18
C ARG A 440 -7.37 -9.24 -46.01
N ALA A 441 -8.21 -9.21 -44.99
CA ALA A 441 -9.33 -10.16 -44.86
C ALA A 441 -10.62 -9.51 -44.35
N GLN A 442 -11.74 -10.10 -44.74
CA GLN A 442 -13.09 -9.66 -44.37
C GLN A 442 -13.51 -10.14 -42.99
N ALA A 443 -13.14 -11.36 -42.60
CA ALA A 443 -13.51 -11.97 -41.32
C ALA A 443 -12.38 -12.82 -40.75
N THR A 444 -12.51 -13.19 -39.48
CA THR A 444 -11.60 -14.14 -38.81
C THR A 444 -12.39 -15.26 -38.16
N VAL A 445 -11.95 -16.49 -38.40
CA VAL A 445 -12.42 -17.70 -37.73
C VAL A 445 -11.35 -18.13 -36.75
N VAL A 446 -11.71 -18.22 -35.47
CA VAL A 446 -10.83 -18.76 -34.43
C VAL A 446 -11.28 -20.18 -34.12
N LEU A 447 -10.46 -21.15 -34.51
CA LEU A 447 -10.67 -22.57 -34.27
C LEU A 447 -9.94 -23.00 -33.00
N MET A 448 -10.71 -23.25 -31.95
CA MET A 448 -10.22 -23.73 -30.66
C MET A 448 -10.36 -25.25 -30.58
N THR A 449 -9.21 -25.93 -30.46
CA THR A 449 -9.10 -27.36 -30.24
C THR A 449 -8.41 -27.65 -28.90
N PRO A 450 -8.70 -28.77 -28.22
CA PRO A 450 -8.13 -29.18 -26.95
C PRO A 450 -6.69 -29.67 -27.12
N ASP A 451 -5.76 -28.75 -27.31
CA ASP A 451 -4.37 -29.04 -27.68
C ASP A 451 -3.45 -29.22 -26.46
N ASP A 452 -3.63 -28.41 -25.42
CA ASP A 452 -2.80 -28.43 -24.22
C ASP A 452 -3.58 -29.00 -23.03
N VAL A 453 -2.86 -29.71 -22.14
CA VAL A 453 -3.37 -30.13 -20.83
C VAL A 453 -2.99 -29.06 -19.80
N VAL A 454 -3.97 -28.56 -19.06
CA VAL A 454 -3.80 -27.48 -18.08
C VAL A 454 -4.43 -27.85 -16.73
N SER A 455 -3.92 -27.28 -15.65
CA SER A 455 -4.54 -27.39 -14.31
C SER A 455 -4.34 -26.10 -13.53
N LEU A 456 -5.31 -25.77 -12.68
CA LEU A 456 -5.15 -24.69 -11.71
C LEU A 456 -4.17 -25.14 -10.63
N HIS A 457 -3.30 -24.22 -10.18
CA HIS A 457 -2.35 -24.52 -9.11
C HIS A 457 -3.10 -24.99 -7.84
N PRO A 458 -2.71 -26.10 -7.18
CA PRO A 458 -3.47 -26.69 -6.07
C PRO A 458 -3.73 -25.74 -4.89
N SER A 459 -2.79 -24.83 -4.60
CA SER A 459 -2.96 -23.85 -3.52
C SER A 459 -4.04 -22.80 -3.77
N LEU A 460 -4.57 -22.74 -5.00
CA LEU A 460 -5.59 -21.78 -5.42
C LEU A 460 -6.99 -22.43 -5.51
N HIS A 461 -7.12 -23.71 -5.14
CA HIS A 461 -8.41 -24.41 -5.15
C HIS A 461 -9.35 -23.83 -4.08
N GLY A 462 -10.54 -23.39 -4.49
CA GLY A 462 -11.60 -22.98 -3.58
C GLY A 462 -12.33 -24.16 -2.93
N THR A 463 -13.15 -23.87 -1.92
CA THR A 463 -14.00 -24.88 -1.24
C THR A 463 -15.16 -25.39 -2.10
N HIS A 464 -15.49 -24.68 -3.19
CA HIS A 464 -16.61 -24.98 -4.10
C HIS A 464 -16.17 -24.79 -5.57
N GLU A 465 -15.01 -25.33 -5.91
CA GLU A 465 -14.45 -25.20 -7.26
C GLU A 465 -15.09 -26.21 -8.24
N ASP A 466 -15.22 -25.84 -9.52
CA ASP A 466 -15.72 -26.76 -10.56
C ASP A 466 -14.76 -27.95 -10.71
N SER A 467 -15.30 -29.14 -10.93
CA SER A 467 -14.50 -30.33 -11.30
C SER A 467 -13.47 -30.09 -12.41
N LYS A 468 -13.76 -29.19 -13.37
CA LYS A 468 -12.86 -28.80 -14.47
C LYS A 468 -11.73 -27.85 -14.06
N GLU A 469 -11.76 -27.35 -12.83
CA GLU A 469 -10.74 -26.47 -12.24
C GLU A 469 -9.84 -27.23 -11.25
N ILE A 470 -10.32 -28.32 -10.66
CA ILE A 470 -9.61 -29.10 -9.63
C ILE A 470 -8.65 -30.14 -10.25
N GLY A 471 -8.90 -30.60 -11.48
CA GLY A 471 -8.10 -31.61 -12.17
C GLY A 471 -7.49 -31.14 -13.50
N PRO A 472 -6.55 -31.93 -14.08
CA PRO A 472 -6.07 -31.70 -15.44
C PRO A 472 -7.26 -31.63 -16.41
N SER A 473 -7.26 -30.63 -17.28
CA SER A 473 -8.30 -30.37 -18.26
C SER A 473 -7.68 -29.99 -19.60
N MET A 474 -8.42 -30.18 -20.68
CA MET A 474 -7.95 -29.76 -22.00
C MET A 474 -8.24 -28.28 -22.26
N GLN A 475 -7.35 -27.60 -22.98
CA GLN A 475 -7.53 -26.21 -23.41
C GLN A 475 -6.88 -25.96 -24.78
N ALA A 476 -7.34 -24.92 -25.47
CA ALA A 476 -6.64 -24.38 -26.63
C ALA A 476 -5.26 -23.84 -26.22
N ARG A 477 -4.30 -23.91 -27.15
CA ARG A 477 -2.95 -23.37 -26.99
C ARG A 477 -3.00 -21.91 -26.50
N PRO A 478 -2.09 -21.47 -25.61
CA PRO A 478 -1.98 -20.09 -25.20
C PRO A 478 -1.89 -19.09 -26.37
N ASN A 479 -1.19 -19.46 -27.44
CA ASN A 479 -1.08 -18.63 -28.65
C ASN A 479 -2.47 -18.34 -29.27
N VAL A 480 -3.30 -19.38 -29.42
CA VAL A 480 -4.66 -19.25 -29.96
C VAL A 480 -5.53 -18.37 -29.06
N LEU A 481 -5.34 -18.45 -27.73
CA LEU A 481 -6.06 -17.59 -26.78
C LEU A 481 -5.61 -16.12 -26.86
N LEU A 482 -4.31 -15.87 -27.04
CA LEU A 482 -3.77 -14.52 -27.23
C LEU A 482 -4.28 -13.93 -28.55
N GLU A 483 -4.23 -14.68 -29.64
CA GLU A 483 -4.71 -14.28 -30.97
C GLU A 483 -6.23 -14.07 -30.99
N LEU A 484 -6.99 -14.88 -30.25
CA LEU A 484 -8.41 -14.64 -29.99
C LEU A 484 -8.64 -13.30 -29.28
N GLY A 485 -7.85 -13.01 -28.23
CA GLY A 485 -7.90 -11.73 -27.54
C GLY A 485 -7.63 -10.55 -28.48
N MET A 486 -6.64 -10.69 -29.37
CA MET A 486 -6.32 -9.70 -30.40
C MET A 486 -7.49 -9.54 -31.38
N ALA A 487 -8.02 -10.64 -31.92
CA ALA A 487 -9.15 -10.65 -32.83
C ALA A 487 -10.37 -9.92 -32.24
N LEU A 488 -10.70 -10.20 -30.98
CA LEU A 488 -11.81 -9.56 -30.27
C LEU A 488 -11.56 -8.07 -30.00
N ALA A 489 -10.31 -7.66 -29.76
CA ALA A 489 -9.97 -6.26 -29.58
C ALA A 489 -10.08 -5.44 -30.87
N ILE A 490 -9.83 -6.05 -32.03
CA ILE A 490 -9.72 -5.36 -33.32
C ILE A 490 -11.00 -5.44 -34.16
N TYR A 491 -11.61 -6.63 -34.24
CA TYR A 491 -12.73 -6.92 -35.16
C TYR A 491 -13.75 -7.86 -34.52
N ARG A 492 -14.22 -7.51 -33.31
CA ARG A 492 -15.25 -8.29 -32.58
C ARG A 492 -16.43 -8.71 -33.47
N ASP A 493 -16.99 -7.78 -34.23
CA ASP A 493 -18.19 -8.01 -35.05
C ASP A 493 -17.94 -8.90 -36.29
N ARG A 494 -16.67 -9.19 -36.60
CA ARG A 494 -16.23 -10.05 -37.72
C ARG A 494 -15.42 -11.26 -37.24
N THR A 495 -15.42 -11.53 -35.93
CA THR A 495 -14.74 -12.68 -35.31
C THR A 495 -15.74 -13.80 -35.04
N ILE A 496 -15.44 -15.00 -35.53
CA ILE A 496 -16.26 -16.19 -35.35
C ILE A 496 -15.47 -17.21 -34.54
N ILE A 497 -15.91 -17.45 -33.31
CA ILE A 497 -15.28 -18.44 -32.43
C ILE A 497 -15.93 -19.80 -32.65
N VAL A 498 -15.10 -20.79 -32.97
CA VAL A 498 -15.50 -22.18 -33.22
C VAL A 498 -14.69 -23.08 -32.27
N THR A 499 -15.38 -23.92 -31.50
CA THR A 499 -14.76 -24.83 -30.52
C THR A 499 -15.02 -26.28 -30.90
N ALA A 500 -13.98 -27.11 -31.05
CA ALA A 500 -14.11 -28.53 -31.33
C ALA A 500 -13.60 -29.36 -30.14
N GLY A 501 -14.42 -30.24 -29.58
CA GLY A 501 -14.06 -31.02 -28.39
C GLY A 501 -14.34 -30.28 -27.08
N ASP A 502 -14.09 -30.96 -25.97
CA ASP A 502 -14.33 -30.41 -24.64
C ASP A 502 -13.14 -29.59 -24.15
N HIS A 503 -13.45 -28.45 -23.54
CA HIS A 503 -12.47 -27.49 -23.04
C HIS A 503 -12.77 -27.13 -21.59
N ARG A 504 -11.72 -26.75 -20.85
CA ARG A 504 -11.88 -26.00 -19.61
C ARG A 504 -12.63 -24.69 -19.90
N PRO A 505 -13.68 -24.34 -19.14
CA PRO A 505 -14.39 -23.09 -19.31
C PRO A 505 -13.47 -21.88 -19.16
N ILE A 506 -13.66 -20.85 -19.97
CA ILE A 506 -13.03 -19.54 -19.81
C ILE A 506 -14.14 -18.58 -19.43
N THR A 507 -14.19 -18.17 -18.17
CA THR A 507 -15.29 -17.39 -17.56
C THR A 507 -15.59 -16.10 -18.33
N ASP A 508 -14.56 -15.38 -18.77
CA ASP A 508 -14.71 -14.15 -19.57
C ASP A 508 -15.27 -14.39 -20.99
N LEU A 509 -15.20 -15.61 -21.52
CA LEU A 509 -15.88 -15.99 -22.77
C LEU A 509 -17.35 -16.40 -22.53
N GLY A 510 -17.77 -16.63 -21.28
CA GLY A 510 -19.10 -17.13 -20.92
C GLY A 510 -20.26 -16.19 -21.31
N GLY A 511 -19.98 -14.90 -21.52
CA GLY A 511 -20.94 -13.92 -22.05
C GLY A 511 -21.03 -13.85 -23.57
N MET A 512 -20.24 -14.63 -24.31
CA MET A 512 -20.14 -14.57 -25.78
C MET A 512 -20.67 -15.85 -26.44
N ASN A 513 -21.28 -15.70 -27.62
CA ASN A 513 -21.88 -16.81 -28.35
C ASN A 513 -20.87 -17.49 -29.29
N TYR A 514 -20.25 -18.59 -28.87
CA TYR A 514 -19.38 -19.43 -29.71
C TYR A 514 -20.14 -20.58 -30.39
N ILE A 515 -19.55 -21.17 -31.43
CA ILE A 515 -20.10 -22.32 -32.16
C ILE A 515 -19.37 -23.58 -31.70
N ARG A 516 -20.10 -24.53 -31.11
CA ARG A 516 -19.57 -25.89 -30.92
C ARG A 516 -19.56 -26.63 -32.26
N LEU A 517 -18.37 -26.95 -32.75
CA LEU A 517 -18.17 -27.61 -34.02
C LEU A 517 -18.78 -29.01 -33.97
N THR A 518 -19.66 -29.29 -34.93
CA THR A 518 -20.26 -30.59 -35.18
C THR A 518 -20.42 -30.72 -36.69
N ASP A 519 -20.54 -31.94 -37.18
CA ASP A 519 -20.72 -32.17 -38.63
C ASP A 519 -22.19 -32.09 -39.08
N SER A 520 -23.01 -31.38 -38.30
CA SER A 520 -24.42 -31.20 -38.61
C SER A 520 -24.61 -30.08 -39.64
N ALA A 521 -25.57 -30.26 -40.54
CA ALA A 521 -25.97 -29.21 -41.48
C ALA A 521 -26.33 -27.90 -40.73
N GLN A 522 -26.92 -27.99 -39.54
CA GLN A 522 -27.23 -26.84 -38.69
C GLN A 522 -25.97 -26.06 -38.27
N CYS A 523 -24.90 -26.76 -37.88
CA CYS A 523 -23.63 -26.12 -37.50
C CYS A 523 -22.97 -25.46 -38.71
N HIS A 524 -22.94 -26.13 -39.87
CA HIS A 524 -22.40 -25.57 -41.10
C HIS A 524 -23.14 -24.28 -41.49
N ASN A 525 -24.48 -24.30 -41.43
CA ASN A 525 -25.31 -23.13 -41.68
C ASN A 525 -24.99 -22.00 -40.69
N LYS A 526 -24.82 -22.31 -39.39
CA LYS A 526 -24.50 -21.30 -38.37
C LYS A 526 -23.17 -20.60 -38.66
N ILE A 527 -22.15 -21.33 -39.12
CA ILE A 527 -20.84 -20.75 -39.50
C ILE A 527 -21.00 -19.90 -40.77
N ALA A 528 -21.65 -20.43 -41.82
CA ALA A 528 -21.87 -19.72 -43.07
C ALA A 528 -22.67 -18.41 -42.87
N THR A 529 -23.75 -18.44 -42.09
CA THR A 529 -24.55 -17.25 -41.76
C THR A 529 -23.70 -16.20 -41.03
N ARG A 530 -22.82 -16.59 -40.10
CA ARG A 530 -21.95 -15.63 -39.43
C ARG A 530 -20.89 -15.03 -40.35
N LEU A 531 -20.34 -15.82 -41.27
CA LEU A 531 -19.42 -15.32 -42.30
C LEU A 531 -20.11 -14.30 -43.20
N GLN A 532 -21.36 -14.56 -43.58
CA GLN A 532 -22.17 -13.62 -44.36
C GLN A 532 -22.49 -12.33 -43.58
N ILE A 533 -22.85 -12.44 -42.29
CA ILE A 533 -23.06 -11.28 -41.40
C ILE A 533 -21.76 -10.46 -41.27
N ALA A 534 -20.61 -11.13 -41.20
CA ALA A 534 -19.30 -10.50 -41.18
C ALA A 534 -18.91 -9.86 -42.53
N GLY A 535 -19.77 -9.94 -43.56
CA GLY A 535 -19.58 -9.31 -44.87
C GLY A 535 -18.88 -10.18 -45.91
N CYS A 536 -18.67 -11.48 -45.64
CA CYS A 536 -18.01 -12.36 -46.59
C CYS A 536 -18.92 -12.68 -47.80
N GLN A 537 -18.36 -12.66 -49.00
CA GLN A 537 -19.04 -13.12 -50.20
C GLN A 537 -18.99 -14.66 -50.29
N ILE A 538 -20.00 -15.32 -49.73
CA ILE A 538 -20.10 -16.79 -49.75
C ILE A 538 -20.92 -17.29 -50.95
N LYS A 539 -20.52 -18.44 -51.51
CA LYS A 539 -21.37 -19.23 -52.42
C LYS A 539 -22.07 -20.34 -51.64
N ASN A 540 -23.39 -20.22 -51.48
CA ASN A 540 -24.23 -21.17 -50.73
C ASN A 540 -25.36 -21.80 -51.57
N ASN A 541 -25.32 -21.64 -52.89
CA ASN A 541 -26.34 -22.13 -53.84
C ASN A 541 -26.22 -23.63 -54.16
N GLY A 542 -25.19 -24.33 -53.66
CA GLY A 542 -25.01 -25.79 -53.78
C GLY A 542 -25.01 -26.51 -52.43
N HIS A 543 -24.85 -27.84 -52.43
CA HIS A 543 -24.81 -28.68 -51.22
C HIS A 543 -23.41 -29.16 -50.83
N ASP A 544 -22.36 -28.78 -51.56
CA ASP A 544 -21.00 -29.30 -51.33
C ASP A 544 -20.44 -28.92 -49.96
N TRP A 545 -20.69 -27.69 -49.50
CA TRP A 545 -20.30 -27.20 -48.17
C TRP A 545 -21.07 -27.86 -47.00
N LEU A 546 -22.14 -28.62 -47.30
CA LEU A 546 -22.87 -29.43 -46.31
C LEU A 546 -22.33 -30.85 -46.17
N ARG A 547 -21.35 -31.26 -47.01
CA ARG A 547 -20.74 -32.59 -46.89
C ARG A 547 -20.05 -32.78 -45.54
N PRO A 548 -20.09 -33.99 -44.97
CA PRO A 548 -19.37 -34.35 -43.76
C PRO A 548 -17.86 -34.05 -43.85
N ARG A 549 -17.33 -33.26 -42.92
CA ARG A 549 -15.91 -32.88 -42.81
C ARG A 549 -15.40 -32.87 -41.37
N PHE A 550 -16.29 -32.71 -40.40
CA PHE A 550 -15.94 -32.59 -38.99
C PHE A 550 -16.26 -33.82 -38.16
N GLN A 551 -16.86 -34.90 -38.70
CA GLN A 551 -17.38 -36.02 -37.90
C GLN A 551 -16.34 -36.80 -37.09
N ALA A 552 -15.10 -36.93 -37.59
CA ALA A 552 -14.13 -37.88 -37.05
C ALA A 552 -12.90 -37.24 -36.36
N LEU A 553 -12.91 -35.92 -36.18
CA LEU A 553 -11.76 -35.15 -35.68
C LEU A 553 -11.21 -35.72 -34.38
N ALA A 554 -9.88 -35.89 -34.32
CA ALA A 554 -9.18 -36.32 -33.11
C ALA A 554 -9.47 -35.40 -31.91
N SER A 555 -9.73 -34.11 -32.14
CA SER A 555 -10.11 -33.13 -31.12
C SER A 555 -11.26 -33.59 -30.21
N TYR A 556 -12.21 -34.38 -30.71
CA TYR A 556 -13.35 -34.85 -29.91
C TYR A 556 -13.01 -36.00 -28.97
N ARG A 557 -11.87 -36.66 -29.16
CA ARG A 557 -11.40 -37.79 -28.36
C ARG A 557 -10.24 -37.43 -27.43
N ARG A 558 -9.79 -36.18 -27.46
CA ARG A 558 -8.70 -35.72 -26.58
C ARG A 558 -9.25 -35.52 -25.17
N GLU A 559 -8.69 -36.27 -24.25
CA GLU A 559 -8.96 -36.19 -22.82
C GLU A 559 -7.62 -36.00 -22.09
N PRO A 560 -7.64 -35.33 -20.92
CA PRO A 560 -6.43 -35.24 -20.11
C PRO A 560 -5.98 -36.67 -19.73
N PRO A 561 -4.67 -36.93 -19.65
CA PRO A 561 -4.18 -38.24 -19.24
C PRO A 561 -4.73 -38.61 -17.86
N VAL A 562 -5.24 -39.83 -17.72
CA VAL A 562 -5.67 -40.37 -16.43
C VAL A 562 -4.42 -40.62 -15.60
N THR A 563 -4.20 -39.77 -14.60
CA THR A 563 -3.10 -39.88 -13.61
C THR A 563 -3.38 -40.89 -12.53
#